data_AF-A0ABD6XI92-F1
#
_entry.id   AF-A0ABD6XI92-F1
#
_cell.length_a   1.000
_cell.length_b   1.000
_cell.length_c   1.000
_cell.angle_alpha   90.00
_cell.angle_beta   90.00
_cell.angle_gamma   90.00
#
_symmetry.space_group_name_H-M   'P 1'
#
loop_
_entity.id
_entity.type
_entity.pdbx_description
1 polymer ?
#
loop_
_entity_poly.entity_id
_entity_poly.type
_entity_poly.pdbx_seq_one_letter_code
_entity_poly.pdbx_strand_id
1 'polypeptide(L)'
;MVAKIGVIIPYFGKLPNYFDVWYQSAIQSKKVDFIFYTDCKIEPTQNIIVHNCSFTDFRNKVQSKFDFKISLERAYKICDFRPAYSYIFQEELEKYKFWGYCFW
;
A
#
# COMPACT_ATOMS: atom_id res chain seq x y z
N MET A 1 4.70 -17.34 17.87
CA MET A 1 4.17 -16.23 17.05
C MET A 1 4.32 -16.60 15.59
N VAL A 2 3.22 -16.67 14.84
CA VAL A 2 3.28 -16.93 13.39
C VAL A 2 3.87 -15.68 12.72
N ALA A 3 4.92 -15.84 11.93
CA ALA A 3 5.49 -14.72 11.17
C ALA A 3 4.43 -14.12 10.25
N LYS A 4 4.16 -12.82 10.40
CA LYS A 4 3.25 -12.06 9.56
C LYS A 4 3.98 -11.39 8.40
N ILE A 5 3.29 -11.27 7.28
CA ILE A 5 3.75 -10.63 6.05
C ILE A 5 3.00 -9.30 5.88
N GLY A 6 3.72 -8.20 5.64
CA GLY A 6 3.13 -6.91 5.30
C GLY A 6 3.11 -6.70 3.79
N VAL A 7 1.95 -6.43 3.20
CA VAL A 7 1.83 -6.16 1.75
C VAL A 7 1.38 -4.73 1.54
N ILE A 8 2.22 -3.91 0.91
CA ILE A 8 1.92 -2.51 0.61
C ILE A 8 1.13 -2.40 -0.70
N ILE A 9 0.00 -1.69 -0.66
CA ILE A 9 -0.90 -1.47 -1.80
C ILE A 9 -1.24 0.03 -1.92
N PRO A 10 -0.36 0.83 -2.53
CA PRO A 10 -0.69 2.19 -2.93
C PRO A 10 -1.48 2.14 -4.25
N TYR A 11 -2.76 2.49 -4.19
CA TYR A 11 -3.67 2.43 -5.33
C TYR A 11 -4.62 3.62 -5.31
N PHE A 12 -4.71 4.35 -6.41
CA PHE A 12 -5.53 5.56 -6.49
C PHE A 12 -6.40 5.53 -7.74
N GLY A 13 -7.64 6.00 -7.63
CA GLY A 13 -8.60 6.09 -8.73
C GLY A 13 -9.70 5.04 -8.67
N LYS A 14 -9.93 4.30 -9.75
CA LYS A 14 -11.07 3.38 -9.86
C LYS A 14 -10.62 1.94 -9.66
N LEU A 15 -11.12 1.28 -8.61
CA LEU A 15 -10.87 -0.14 -8.36
C LEU A 15 -11.26 -1.02 -9.55
N PRO A 16 -10.52 -2.12 -9.81
CA PRO A 16 -10.86 -3.06 -10.87
C PRO A 16 -12.21 -3.74 -10.60
N ASN A 17 -12.89 -4.19 -11.64
CA ASN A 17 -14.20 -4.85 -11.54
C ASN A 17 -14.17 -6.18 -10.74
N TYR A 18 -13.00 -6.78 -10.56
CA TYR A 18 -12.79 -7.99 -9.77
C TYR A 18 -12.31 -7.70 -8.33
N PHE A 19 -12.25 -6.43 -7.91
CA PHE A 19 -11.74 -6.06 -6.59
C PHE A 19 -12.49 -6.75 -5.46
N ASP A 20 -13.82 -6.86 -5.54
CA ASP A 20 -14.61 -7.49 -4.50
C ASP A 20 -14.23 -8.97 -4.31
N VAL A 21 -13.99 -9.69 -5.40
CA VAL A 21 -13.53 -11.10 -5.35
C VAL A 21 -12.16 -11.20 -4.71
N TRP A 22 -11.24 -10.30 -5.07
CA TRP A 22 -9.92 -10.25 -4.45
C TRP A 22 -10.01 -9.91 -2.96
N TYR A 23 -10.84 -8.94 -2.58
CA TYR A 23 -11.02 -8.50 -1.20
C TYR A 23 -11.54 -9.64 -0.32
N GLN A 24 -12.55 -10.39 -0.79
CA GLN A 24 -13.06 -11.57 -0.07
C GLN A 24 -11.98 -12.66 0.12
N SER A 25 -11.07 -12.82 -0.84
CA SER A 25 -9.91 -13.71 -0.68
C SER A 25 -8.91 -13.17 0.34
N ALA A 26 -8.63 -11.87 0.30
CA ALA A 26 -7.64 -11.21 1.15
C ALA A 26 -8.03 -11.26 2.64
N ILE A 27 -9.30 -11.00 2.97
CA ILE A 27 -9.78 -10.99 4.38
C ILE A 27 -9.70 -12.36 5.06
N GLN A 28 -9.64 -13.45 4.30
CA GLN A 28 -9.54 -14.80 4.84
C GLN A 28 -8.11 -15.15 5.30
N SER A 29 -7.11 -14.34 4.93
CA SER A 29 -5.71 -14.57 5.27
C SER A 29 -5.40 -14.26 6.74
N LYS A 30 -4.87 -15.24 7.46
CA LYS A 30 -4.40 -15.07 8.85
C LYS A 30 -2.93 -14.66 8.98
N LYS A 31 -2.20 -14.64 7.87
CA LYS A 31 -0.73 -14.44 7.84
C LYS A 31 -0.31 -13.14 7.18
N VAL A 32 -1.21 -12.50 6.45
CA VAL A 32 -0.89 -11.34 5.61
C VAL A 32 -1.76 -10.17 6.03
N ASP A 33 -1.10 -9.07 6.39
CA ASP A 33 -1.76 -7.77 6.56
C ASP A 33 -1.55 -6.98 5.25
N PHE A 34 -2.64 -6.54 4.64
CA PHE A 34 -2.66 -5.74 3.42
C PHE A 34 -2.84 -4.27 3.80
N ILE A 35 -1.85 -3.45 3.46
CA ILE A 35 -1.74 -2.04 3.88
C ILE A 35 -1.99 -1.15 2.68
N PHE A 36 -3.18 -0.56 2.64
CA PHE A 36 -3.63 0.31 1.56
C PHE A 36 -3.26 1.77 1.82
N TYR A 37 -2.78 2.45 0.77
CA TYR A 37 -2.82 3.91 0.66
C TYR A 37 -3.69 4.23 -0.55
N THR A 38 -4.85 4.85 -0.32
CA THR A 38 -5.85 4.98 -1.38
C THR A 38 -6.84 6.11 -1.13
N ASP A 39 -7.43 6.62 -2.20
CA ASP A 39 -8.61 7.49 -2.20
C ASP A 39 -9.93 6.72 -2.40
N CYS A 40 -9.84 5.40 -2.62
CA CYS A 40 -10.97 4.51 -2.74
C CYS A 40 -11.61 4.23 -1.38
N LYS A 41 -12.95 4.17 -1.34
CA LYS A 41 -13.67 3.67 -0.16
C LYS A 41 -13.52 2.16 -0.06
N ILE A 42 -12.64 1.70 0.83
CA ILE A 42 -12.42 0.28 1.15
C ILE A 42 -12.74 0.09 2.64
N GLU A 43 -13.52 -0.92 2.96
CA GLU A 43 -13.84 -1.27 4.34
C GLU A 43 -12.60 -1.89 5.03
N PRO A 44 -12.14 -1.32 6.16
CA PRO A 44 -11.03 -1.90 6.92
C PRO A 44 -11.47 -3.16 7.67
N THR A 45 -10.54 -4.09 7.86
CA THR A 45 -10.75 -5.31 8.67
C THR A 45 -9.53 -5.57 9.54
N GLN A 46 -9.49 -6.73 10.20
CA GLN A 46 -8.34 -7.10 11.03
C GLN A 46 -7.01 -7.16 10.25
N ASN A 47 -7.05 -7.55 8.97
CA ASN A 47 -5.87 -7.67 8.13
C ASN A 47 -5.92 -6.79 6.86
N ILE A 48 -6.97 -5.98 6.69
CA ILE A 48 -7.03 -4.93 5.68
C ILE A 48 -6.90 -3.58 6.40
N ILE A 49 -5.70 -3.01 6.33
CA ILE A 49 -5.34 -1.74 6.96
C ILE A 49 -5.46 -0.66 5.89
N VAL A 50 -6.33 0.34 6.10
CA VAL A 50 -6.62 1.36 5.08
C VAL A 50 -6.19 2.74 5.55
N HIS A 51 -5.19 3.31 4.88
CA HIS A 51 -4.81 4.71 4.97
C HIS A 51 -5.53 5.50 3.87
N ASN A 52 -6.72 5.99 4.21
CA ASN A 52 -7.47 6.89 3.33
C ASN A 52 -6.72 8.21 3.17
N CYS A 53 -6.23 8.50 1.97
CA CYS A 53 -5.47 9.69 1.64
C CYS A 53 -5.63 10.06 0.17
N SER A 54 -5.45 11.34 -0.17
CA SER A 54 -5.39 11.72 -1.58
C SER A 54 -4.06 11.28 -2.20
N PHE A 55 -4.02 11.16 -3.53
CA PHE A 55 -2.75 10.94 -4.24
C PHE A 55 -1.73 12.05 -3.94
N THR A 56 -2.18 13.28 -3.73
CA THR A 56 -1.32 14.41 -3.36
C THR A 56 -0.69 14.22 -1.98
N ASP A 57 -1.45 13.76 -0.99
CA ASP A 57 -0.94 13.48 0.35
C ASP A 57 0.06 12.34 0.34
N PHE A 58 -0.24 11.28 -0.42
CA PHE A 58 0.69 10.17 -0.64
C PHE A 58 1.99 10.64 -1.30
N ARG A 59 1.89 11.47 -2.35
CA ARG A 59 3.05 12.09 -2.98
C ARG A 59 3.88 12.90 -1.98
N ASN A 60 3.24 13.63 -1.08
CA ASN A 60 3.94 14.40 -0.04
C ASN A 60 4.65 13.48 0.97
N LYS A 61 4.05 12.34 1.36
CA LYS A 61 4.71 11.31 2.19
C LYS A 61 5.92 10.72 1.48
N VAL A 62 5.82 10.39 0.19
CA VAL A 62 6.98 9.89 -0.57
C VAL A 62 8.05 10.97 -0.66
N GLN A 63 7.66 12.22 -0.97
CA GLN A 63 8.59 13.35 -1.10
C GLN A 63 9.33 13.64 0.20
N SER A 64 8.71 13.48 1.38
CA SER A 64 9.38 13.74 2.66
C SER A 64 10.50 12.75 2.99
N LYS A 65 10.58 11.62 2.27
CA LYS A 65 11.68 10.65 2.40
C LYS A 65 12.88 11.01 1.51
N PHE A 66 12.75 11.92 0.56
CA PHE A 66 13.85 12.30 -0.34
C PHE A 66 14.17 13.79 -0.23
N ASP A 67 15.46 14.13 -0.24
CA ASP A 67 15.98 15.50 -0.24
C ASP A 67 15.94 16.18 -1.62
N PHE A 68 15.73 15.38 -2.68
CA PHE A 68 15.52 15.86 -4.05
C PHE A 68 14.04 15.83 -4.45
N LYS A 69 13.68 16.65 -5.45
CA LYS A 69 12.32 16.67 -6.00
C LYS A 69 11.99 15.34 -6.69
N ILE A 70 10.97 14.63 -6.21
CA ILE A 70 10.54 13.38 -6.80
C ILE A 70 9.65 13.60 -8.04
N SER A 71 9.78 12.68 -9.01
CA SER A 71 8.90 12.62 -10.19
C SER A 71 7.78 11.59 -9.97
N LEU A 72 6.75 12.00 -9.23
CA LEU A 72 5.54 11.21 -9.00
C LEU A 72 4.30 12.03 -9.37
N GLU A 73 4.12 12.26 -10.67
CA GLU A 73 3.06 13.13 -11.21
C GLU A 73 1.73 12.41 -11.43
N ARG A 74 1.76 11.08 -11.59
CA ARG A 74 0.59 10.26 -11.92
C ARG A 74 0.59 8.98 -11.09
N ALA A 75 -0.58 8.48 -10.74
CA ALA A 75 -0.72 7.30 -9.88
C ALA A 75 -0.02 6.04 -10.44
N TYR A 76 -0.01 5.81 -11.75
CA TYR A 76 0.68 4.63 -12.31
C TYR A 76 2.22 4.67 -12.13
N LYS A 77 2.80 5.87 -11.94
CA LYS A 77 4.25 6.06 -11.72
C LYS A 77 4.72 5.61 -10.34
N ILE A 78 3.80 5.29 -9.44
CA ILE A 78 4.07 4.67 -8.14
C ILE A 78 4.95 3.41 -8.30
N CYS A 79 4.77 2.67 -9.40
CA CYS A 79 5.56 1.47 -9.71
C CYS A 79 7.07 1.73 -9.90
N ASP A 80 7.45 2.94 -10.30
CA ASP A 80 8.86 3.30 -10.49
C ASP A 80 9.60 3.39 -9.13
N PHE A 81 8.85 3.56 -8.02
CA PHE A 81 9.39 3.67 -6.67
C PHE A 81 9.50 2.32 -5.93
N ARG A 82 9.10 1.20 -6.54
CA ARG A 82 9.16 -0.14 -5.90
C ARG A 82 10.52 -0.46 -5.25
N PRO A 83 11.68 -0.16 -5.88
CA PRO A 83 12.97 -0.42 -5.25
C PRO A 83 13.20 0.35 -3.94
N ALA A 84 12.47 1.45 -3.73
CA ALA A 84 12.56 2.29 -2.54
C ALA A 84 11.45 2.03 -1.51
N TYR A 85 10.58 1.02 -1.70
CA TYR A 85 9.44 0.80 -0.81
C TYR A 85 9.81 0.46 0.63
N SER A 86 10.87 -0.32 0.83
CA SER A 86 11.41 -0.58 2.17
C SER A 86 11.78 0.70 2.91
N TYR A 87 12.30 1.69 2.19
CA TYR A 87 12.69 2.98 2.74
C TYR A 87 11.48 3.92 2.93
N ILE A 88 10.57 3.97 1.95
CA ILE A 88 9.39 4.83 1.99
C ILE A 88 8.43 4.42 3.13
N PHE A 89 8.24 3.11 3.32
CA PHE A 89 7.29 2.52 4.28
C PHE A 89 8.00 1.83 5.46
N GLN A 90 9.20 2.29 5.79
CA GLN A 90 10.03 1.65 6.81
C GLN A 90 9.29 1.48 8.15
N GLU A 91 8.64 2.55 8.63
CA GLU A 91 7.93 2.57 9.91
C GLU A 91 6.75 1.58 9.95
N GLU A 92 6.09 1.36 8.82
CA GLU A 92 5.01 0.38 8.68
C GLU A 92 5.56 -1.04 8.56
N LEU A 93 6.65 -1.23 7.81
CA LEU A 93 7.21 -2.54 7.45
C LEU A 93 8.08 -3.16 8.55
N GLU A 94 8.67 -2.38 9.45
CA GLU A 94 9.49 -2.86 10.57
C GLU A 94 8.77 -3.86 11.49
N LYS A 95 7.43 -3.84 11.49
CA LYS A 95 6.56 -4.72 12.29
C LYS A 95 6.46 -6.14 11.72
N TYR A 96 6.95 -6.36 10.50
CA TYR A 96 6.75 -7.58 9.74
C TYR A 96 8.08 -8.32 9.50
N LYS A 97 8.02 -9.66 9.52
CA LYS A 97 9.20 -10.48 9.22
C LYS A 97 9.51 -10.53 7.73
N PHE A 98 8.46 -10.46 6.91
CA PHE A 98 8.54 -10.45 5.46
C PHE A 98 7.62 -9.35 4.95
N TRP A 99 7.94 -8.79 3.78
CA TRP A 99 7.08 -7.82 3.14
C TRP A 99 7.06 -7.97 1.62
N GLY A 100 6.04 -7.40 1.00
CA GLY A 100 5.89 -7.35 -0.45
C GLY A 100 4.98 -6.20 -0.86
N TYR A 101 4.60 -6.20 -2.13
CA TYR A 101 3.68 -5.22 -2.71
C TYR A 101 2.70 -5.90 -3.66
N CYS A 102 1.53 -5.29 -3.85
CA CYS A 102 0.54 -5.74 -4.82
C CYS A 102 0.03 -4.52 -5.60
N PHE A 103 -0.20 -4.70 -6.91
CA PHE A 103 -0.72 -3.68 -7.81
C PHE A 103 -1.67 -4.31 -8.82
N TRP A 104 -2.56 -3.46 -9.37
CA TRP A 104 -3.50 -3.78 -10.43
C TRP A 104 -3.27 -2.87 -11.63
#